data_AF-A0A9P1HVC0-F1
#
_entry.id   AF-A0A9P1HVC0-F1
#
_cell.length_a   1.000
_cell.length_b   1.000
_cell.length_c   1.000
_cell.angle_alpha   90.00
_cell.angle_beta   90.00
_cell.angle_gamma   90.00
#
_symmetry.space_group_name_H-M   'P 1'
#
loop_
_entity.id
_entity.type
_entity.pdbx_description
1 polymer ?
#
loop_
_entity_poly.entity_id
_entity_poly.type
_entity_poly.pdbx_seq_one_letter_code
_entity_poly.pdbx_strand_id
1 'polypeptide(L)'
;MKKKSHPKVPLEDNPTPAPHPARGVYGFALYIVSWCLLICYLFWAIVPTPILNRLGITYVPAKYWAIAGPLLFPLGVTSYVCIIFGINIIRFRGYRILDNVEYIEHDFGERAGFQGLPAEEARLELISKLAVK
;
A
#
# COMPACT_ATOMS: atom_id res chain seq x y z
N MET A 1 17.30 -21.56 -48.02
CA MET A 1 16.64 -21.55 -46.69
C MET A 1 15.38 -20.70 -46.76
N LYS A 2 14.18 -21.31 -46.73
CA LYS A 2 12.91 -20.56 -46.67
C LYS A 2 12.71 -20.05 -45.24
N LYS A 3 12.71 -18.73 -45.04
CA LYS A 3 12.26 -18.12 -43.78
C LYS A 3 10.80 -18.53 -43.56
N LYS A 4 10.51 -19.30 -42.52
CA LYS A 4 9.14 -19.58 -42.11
C LYS A 4 8.56 -18.26 -41.59
N SER A 5 7.63 -17.67 -42.34
CA SER A 5 6.86 -16.52 -41.85
C SER A 5 5.93 -17.03 -40.77
N HIS A 6 6.14 -16.59 -39.53
CA HIS A 6 5.21 -16.88 -38.44
C HIS A 6 3.83 -16.31 -38.81
N PRO A 7 2.75 -17.08 -38.60
CA PRO A 7 1.40 -16.56 -38.77
C PRO A 7 1.23 -15.33 -37.86
N LYS A 8 0.70 -14.24 -38.40
CA LYS A 8 0.38 -13.04 -37.62
C LYS A 8 -0.82 -13.39 -36.74
N VAL A 9 -0.53 -13.86 -35.52
CA VAL A 9 -1.53 -14.03 -34.47
C VAL A 9 -2.28 -12.71 -34.31
N PRO A 10 -3.63 -12.71 -34.32
CA PRO A 10 -4.41 -11.55 -33.91
C PRO A 10 -3.89 -11.10 -32.56
N LEU A 11 -3.59 -9.80 -32.42
CA LEU A 11 -2.91 -9.16 -31.29
C LEU A 11 -3.27 -9.85 -29.97
N GLU A 12 -2.42 -10.79 -29.59
CA GLU A 12 -2.61 -11.60 -28.40
C GLU A 12 -2.35 -10.67 -27.22
N ASP A 13 -3.36 -10.47 -26.38
CA ASP A 13 -3.25 -9.73 -25.12
C ASP A 13 -2.30 -10.50 -24.21
N ASN A 14 -0.99 -10.30 -24.41
CA ASN A 14 0.04 -10.91 -23.62
C ASN A 14 -0.17 -10.47 -22.15
N PRO A 15 -0.57 -11.35 -21.22
CA PRO A 15 -0.91 -10.98 -19.84
C PRO A 15 0.33 -10.58 -19.04
N THR A 16 1.52 -10.63 -19.66
CA THR A 16 2.77 -10.19 -19.07
C THR A 16 2.67 -8.71 -18.66
N PRO A 17 3.00 -8.34 -17.41
CA PRO A 17 2.99 -6.94 -16.93
C PRO A 17 4.09 -6.06 -17.56
N ALA A 18 4.80 -6.58 -18.56
CA ALA A 18 5.86 -5.87 -19.27
C ALA A 18 5.32 -4.59 -19.94
N PRO A 19 6.13 -3.50 -19.96
CA PRO A 19 5.73 -2.25 -20.59
C PRO A 19 5.53 -2.47 -22.09
N HIS A 20 4.29 -2.33 -22.54
CA HIS A 20 3.92 -2.46 -23.94
C HIS A 20 3.42 -1.09 -24.45
N PRO A 21 3.93 -0.58 -25.58
CA PRO A 21 3.60 0.77 -26.07
C PRO A 21 2.10 0.99 -26.29
N ALA A 22 1.36 -0.04 -26.69
CA ALA A 22 -0.10 0.05 -26.83
C ALA A 22 -0.85 0.33 -25.51
N ARG A 23 -0.28 -0.02 -24.34
CA ARG A 23 -0.92 0.24 -23.03
C ARG A 23 -0.84 1.70 -22.62
N GLY A 24 0.16 2.45 -23.10
CA GLY A 24 0.34 3.87 -22.80
C GLY A 24 -0.64 4.80 -23.51
N VAL A 25 -1.31 4.31 -24.56
CA VAL A 25 -2.22 5.13 -25.38
C VAL A 25 -3.42 5.62 -24.58
N TYR A 26 -3.98 4.79 -23.70
CA TYR A 26 -5.11 5.18 -22.85
C TYR A 26 -4.73 6.30 -21.88
N GLY A 27 -3.55 6.22 -21.27
CA GLY A 27 -3.05 7.27 -20.36
C GLY A 27 -2.77 8.58 -21.09
N PHE A 28 -2.22 8.51 -22.31
CA PHE A 28 -1.99 9.68 -23.14
C PHE A 28 -3.30 10.34 -23.60
N ALA A 29 -4.28 9.55 -24.05
CA ALA A 29 -5.60 10.05 -24.40
C ALA A 29 -6.28 10.71 -23.18
N LEU A 30 -6.22 10.06 -22.01
CA LEU A 30 -6.77 10.59 -20.76
C LEU A 30 -6.06 11.88 -20.32
N TYR A 31 -4.74 12.00 -20.54
CA TYR A 31 -3.99 13.23 -20.28
C TYR A 31 -4.51 14.39 -21.13
N ILE A 32 -4.64 14.23 -22.45
CA ILE A 32 -5.16 15.30 -23.33
C ILE A 32 -6.58 15.68 -22.91
N VAL A 33 -7.45 14.69 -22.70
CA VAL A 33 -8.84 14.91 -22.28
C VAL A 33 -8.90 15.63 -20.93
N SER A 34 -8.05 15.25 -19.98
CA SER A 34 -7.98 15.88 -18.67
C SER A 34 -7.61 17.37 -18.76
N TRP A 35 -6.63 17.73 -19.60
CA TRP A 35 -6.28 19.13 -19.84
C TRP A 35 -7.42 19.92 -20.49
N CYS A 36 -8.06 19.36 -21.52
CA CYS A 36 -9.22 19.99 -22.16
C CYS A 36 -10.35 20.23 -21.15
N LEU A 37 -10.70 19.22 -20.35
CA LEU A 37 -11.72 19.33 -19.31
C LEU A 37 -11.34 20.34 -18.23
N LEU A 38 -10.08 20.39 -17.81
CA LEU A 38 -9.58 21.33 -16.81
C LEU A 38 -9.70 22.77 -17.29
N ILE A 39 -9.36 23.05 -18.54
CA ILE A 39 -9.48 24.39 -19.14
C ILE A 39 -10.95 24.80 -19.23
N CYS A 40 -11.82 23.92 -19.73
CA CYS A 40 -13.27 24.16 -19.78
C CYS A 40 -13.85 24.40 -18.38
N TYR A 41 -13.38 23.64 -17.40
CA TYR A 41 -13.79 23.77 -16.00
C TYR A 41 -13.33 25.09 -15.38
N LEU A 42 -12.08 25.49 -15.60
CA LEU A 42 -11.54 26.77 -15.13
C LEU A 42 -12.28 27.96 -15.77
N PHE A 43 -12.51 27.90 -17.08
CA PHE A 43 -13.29 28.92 -17.78
C PHE A 43 -14.68 29.05 -17.16
N TRP A 44 -15.38 27.93 -16.96
CA TRP A 44 -16.66 27.93 -16.28
C TRP A 44 -16.54 28.44 -14.83
N ALA A 45 -15.53 28.05 -14.06
CA ALA A 45 -15.39 28.43 -12.65
C ALA A 45 -15.13 29.94 -12.48
N ILE A 46 -14.30 30.54 -13.33
CA ILE A 46 -13.87 31.94 -13.23
C ILE A 46 -14.92 32.90 -13.78
N VAL A 47 -15.61 32.55 -14.88
CA VAL A 47 -16.55 33.47 -15.55
C VAL A 47 -17.82 33.63 -14.69
N PRO A 48 -18.19 34.85 -14.28
CA PRO A 48 -19.37 35.08 -13.45
C PRO A 48 -20.68 34.78 -14.20
N THR A 49 -21.68 34.28 -13.46
CA THR A 49 -23.01 33.89 -13.98
C THR A 49 -23.70 34.93 -14.88
N PRO A 50 -23.70 36.26 -14.58
CA PRO A 50 -24.33 37.23 -15.48
C PRO A 50 -23.69 37.28 -16.88
N ILE A 51 -22.40 36.98 -17.01
CA ILE A 51 -21.72 36.92 -18.32
C ILE A 51 -22.09 35.63 -19.03
N LEU A 52 -22.16 34.51 -18.30
CA LEU A 52 -22.59 33.22 -18.83
C LEU A 52 -24.04 33.24 -19.35
N ASN A 53 -24.94 33.94 -18.64
CA ASN A 53 -26.32 34.11 -19.06
C ASN A 53 -26.44 34.93 -20.36
N ARG A 54 -25.55 35.91 -20.57
CA ARG A 54 -25.49 36.68 -21.84
C ARG A 54 -24.96 35.84 -23.01
N LEU A 55 -24.11 34.86 -22.72
CA LEU A 55 -23.63 33.84 -23.68
C LEU A 55 -24.66 32.74 -23.98
N GLY A 56 -25.85 32.78 -23.37
CA GLY A 56 -26.91 31.79 -23.57
C GLY A 56 -26.74 30.50 -22.74
N ILE A 57 -25.80 30.47 -21.80
CA ILE A 57 -25.55 29.33 -20.92
C ILE A 57 -26.26 29.57 -19.58
N THR A 58 -27.54 29.21 -19.51
CA THR A 58 -28.42 29.46 -18.35
C THR A 58 -28.58 28.27 -17.41
N TYR A 59 -28.29 27.04 -17.85
CA TYR A 59 -28.55 25.79 -17.08
C TYR A 59 -27.28 25.14 -16.49
N VAL A 60 -26.28 25.95 -16.13
CA VAL A 60 -25.10 25.44 -15.41
C VAL A 60 -25.37 25.29 -13.92
N PRO A 61 -24.73 24.31 -13.24
CA PRO A 61 -24.85 24.17 -11.80
C PRO A 61 -24.38 25.44 -11.08
N ALA A 62 -24.85 25.63 -9.84
CA ALA A 62 -24.46 26.77 -9.03
C ALA A 62 -22.94 26.81 -8.79
N LYS A 63 -22.36 28.02 -8.69
CA LYS A 63 -20.89 28.22 -8.61
C LYS A 63 -20.22 27.54 -7.43
N TYR A 64 -20.93 27.25 -6.33
CA TYR A 64 -20.36 26.51 -5.20
C TYR A 64 -19.89 25.10 -5.61
N TRP A 65 -20.46 24.52 -6.66
CA TRP A 65 -20.00 23.24 -7.21
C TRP A 65 -18.58 23.32 -7.79
N ALA A 66 -18.09 24.51 -8.15
CA ALA A 66 -16.70 24.73 -8.55
C ALA A 66 -15.72 24.51 -7.38
N ILE A 67 -16.20 24.53 -6.13
CA ILE A 67 -15.36 24.26 -4.95
C ILE A 67 -15.69 22.87 -4.40
N ALA A 68 -16.98 22.52 -4.40
CA ALA A 68 -17.42 21.22 -3.89
C ALA A 68 -16.84 20.06 -4.72
N GLY A 69 -16.76 20.18 -6.06
CA GLY A 69 -16.16 19.15 -6.92
C GLY A 69 -14.73 18.76 -6.51
N PRO A 70 -13.76 19.69 -6.50
CA PRO A 70 -12.38 19.40 -6.13
C PRO A 70 -12.23 19.02 -4.64
N LEU A 71 -13.17 19.41 -3.78
CA LEU A 71 -13.17 19.01 -2.37
C LEU A 71 -13.72 17.59 -2.15
N LEU A 72 -14.81 17.22 -2.81
CA LEU A 72 -15.49 15.93 -2.63
C LEU A 72 -14.71 14.78 -3.25
N PHE A 73 -13.95 15.01 -4.31
CA PHE A 73 -13.15 13.97 -4.96
C PHE A 73 -12.12 13.32 -4.00
N PRO A 74 -11.19 14.06 -3.37
CA PRO A 74 -10.23 13.47 -2.42
C PRO A 74 -10.92 12.89 -1.17
N LEU A 75 -12.04 13.48 -0.73
CA LEU A 75 -12.83 12.91 0.37
C LEU A 75 -13.44 11.56 -0.01
N GLY A 76 -13.97 11.42 -1.22
CA GLY A 76 -14.48 10.16 -1.77
C GLY A 76 -13.39 9.09 -1.87
N VAL A 77 -12.23 9.45 -2.42
CA VAL A 77 -11.09 8.53 -2.51
C VAL A 77 -10.60 8.12 -1.12
N THR A 78 -10.43 9.07 -0.20
CA THR A 78 -9.96 8.80 1.16
C THR A 78 -10.95 7.92 1.91
N SER A 79 -12.25 8.23 1.85
CA SER A 79 -13.30 7.41 2.48
C SER A 79 -13.34 5.99 1.91
N TYR A 80 -13.24 5.83 0.59
CA TYR A 80 -13.16 4.50 -0.05
C TYR A 80 -11.97 3.70 0.48
N VAL A 81 -10.77 4.28 0.51
CA VAL A 81 -9.56 3.62 1.04
C VAL A 81 -9.72 3.27 2.52
N CYS A 82 -10.23 4.19 3.34
CA CYS A 82 -10.48 3.97 4.76
C CYS A 82 -11.48 2.82 5.01
N ILE A 83 -12.56 2.75 4.22
CA ILE A 83 -13.56 1.67 4.33
C ILE A 83 -12.93 0.32 4.00
N ILE A 84 -12.20 0.22 2.89
CA ILE A 84 -11.52 -1.02 2.50
C ILE A 84 -10.52 -1.44 3.58
N PHE A 85 -9.74 -0.50 4.10
CA PHE A 85 -8.79 -0.78 5.18
C PHE A 85 -9.49 -1.23 6.46
N GLY A 86 -10.59 -0.58 6.84
CA GLY A 86 -11.41 -0.98 8.00
C GLY A 86 -11.98 -2.39 7.85
N ILE A 87 -12.50 -2.74 6.67
CA ILE A 87 -12.98 -4.10 6.37
C ILE A 87 -11.82 -5.10 6.47
N ASN A 88 -10.66 -4.77 5.92
CA ASN A 88 -9.48 -5.63 6.01
C ASN A 88 -9.08 -5.88 7.47
N ILE A 89 -9.04 -4.86 8.33
CA ILE A 89 -8.72 -5.02 9.77
C ILE A 89 -9.73 -5.94 10.47
N ILE A 90 -11.03 -5.75 10.23
CA ILE A 90 -12.07 -6.59 10.86
C ILE A 90 -11.91 -8.05 10.42
N ARG A 91 -11.61 -8.28 9.13
CA ARG A 91 -11.33 -9.61 8.60
C ARG A 91 -10.03 -10.18 9.19
N PHE A 92 -8.99 -9.37 9.36
CA PHE A 92 -7.71 -9.75 9.97
C PHE A 92 -7.87 -10.37 11.36
N ARG A 93 -8.77 -9.82 12.20
CA ARG A 93 -9.05 -10.36 13.55
C ARG A 93 -9.61 -11.80 13.52
N GLY A 94 -10.18 -12.23 12.39
CA GLY A 94 -10.69 -13.59 12.20
C GLY A 94 -9.65 -14.59 11.68
N TYR A 95 -8.44 -14.14 11.28
CA TYR A 95 -7.41 -15.06 10.83
C TYR A 95 -6.70 -15.70 12.02
N ARG A 96 -6.75 -17.03 12.06
CA ARG A 96 -6.15 -17.93 13.06
C ARG A 96 -4.61 -18.03 12.98
N ILE A 97 -3.96 -17.03 12.39
CA ILE A 97 -2.50 -16.96 12.24
C ILE A 97 -1.79 -16.87 13.59
N LEU A 98 -2.46 -16.38 14.64
CA LEU A 98 -1.91 -16.32 16.00
C LEU A 98 -2.26 -17.55 16.86
N ASP A 99 -3.09 -18.46 16.34
CA ASP A 99 -3.45 -19.69 17.06
C ASP A 99 -2.34 -20.75 16.97
N ASN A 100 -1.40 -20.60 16.02
CA ASN A 100 -0.28 -21.50 15.78
C ASN A 100 1.05 -20.85 16.21
N VAL A 101 1.04 -20.04 17.27
CA VAL A 101 2.28 -19.57 17.88
C VAL A 101 2.82 -20.71 18.74
N GLU A 102 3.88 -21.35 18.25
CA GLU A 102 4.69 -22.26 19.05
C GLU A 102 5.37 -21.41 20.14
N TYR A 103 4.95 -21.60 21.40
CA TYR A 103 5.58 -20.97 22.54
C TYR A 103 6.95 -21.62 22.73
N ILE A 104 8.01 -21.01 22.18
CA ILE A 104 9.38 -21.50 22.39
C ILE A 104 9.80 -21.10 23.81
N GLU A 105 9.49 -21.95 24.78
CA GLU A 105 9.81 -21.74 26.20
C GLU A 105 11.34 -21.73 26.45
N HIS A 106 12.13 -22.26 25.51
CA HIS A 106 13.57 -22.44 25.67
C HIS A 106 14.49 -21.53 24.83
N ASP A 107 13.97 -20.58 24.04
CA ASP A 107 14.81 -19.76 23.14
C ASP A 107 15.73 -18.75 23.87
N PHE A 108 15.37 -18.36 25.09
CA PHE A 108 16.14 -17.42 25.91
C PHE A 108 16.84 -18.05 27.13
N GLY A 109 16.85 -19.38 27.23
CA GLY A 109 17.23 -20.13 28.44
C GLY A 109 18.54 -20.91 28.38
N GLU A 110 19.28 -20.88 27.28
CA GLU A 110 20.59 -21.54 27.18
C GLU A 110 21.74 -20.52 27.22
N ARG A 111 21.63 -19.56 28.14
CA ARG A 111 22.85 -18.90 28.63
C ARG A 111 23.56 -19.93 29.52
N ALA A 112 24.53 -20.60 28.90
CA ALA A 112 25.58 -21.42 29.48
C ALA A 112 25.49 -21.53 31.00
N GLY A 113 25.19 -22.74 31.48
CA GLY A 113 24.98 -23.07 32.89
C GLY A 113 25.86 -22.24 33.81
N PHE A 114 25.23 -21.42 34.65
CA PHE A 114 25.80 -21.04 35.92
C PHE A 114 25.81 -22.31 36.78
N GLN A 115 26.79 -23.17 36.50
CA GLN A 115 27.18 -24.30 37.31
C GLN A 115 27.49 -23.72 38.68
N GLY A 116 26.65 -24.04 39.66
CA GLY A 116 26.80 -23.57 41.03
C GLY A 116 28.25 -23.73 41.45
N LEU A 117 28.90 -22.62 41.76
CA LEU A 117 30.28 -22.62 42.20
C LEU A 117 30.42 -23.60 43.38
N PRO A 118 31.39 -24.54 43.34
CA PRO A 118 31.67 -25.44 44.45
C PRO A 118 32.43 -24.68 45.54
N ALA A 119 31.78 -23.72 46.19
CA ALA A 119 32.37 -22.94 47.28
C ALA A 119 32.61 -23.81 48.52
N GLU A 120 31.79 -24.85 48.72
CA GLU A 120 31.97 -25.86 49.78
C GLU A 120 33.08 -26.85 49.44
N GLU A 121 33.10 -27.43 48.23
CA GLU A 121 34.15 -28.41 47.87
C GLU A 121 35.53 -27.75 47.78
N ALA A 122 35.61 -26.53 47.24
CA ALA A 122 36.86 -25.76 47.24
C ALA A 122 37.32 -25.37 48.65
N ARG A 123 36.40 -25.11 49.60
CA ARG A 123 36.74 -24.88 51.02
C ARG A 123 37.29 -26.14 51.68
N LEU A 124 36.70 -27.30 51.41
CA LEU A 124 37.13 -28.58 51.98
C LEU A 124 38.49 -29.03 51.44
N GLU A 125 38.77 -28.78 50.16
CA GLU A 125 40.08 -29.07 49.58
C GLU A 125 41.17 -28.18 50.21
N LEU A 126 40.86 -26.91 50.48
CA LEU A 126 41.79 -25.95 51.08
C LEU A 126 42.06 -26.26 52.57
N ILE A 127 41.05 -26.73 53.30
CA ILE A 127 41.19 -27.19 54.70
C ILE A 127 42.05 -28.45 54.78
N SER A 128 41.90 -29.41 53.85
CA SER A 128 42.73 -30.62 53.84
C SER A 128 44.21 -30.32 53.56
N LYS A 129 44.50 -29.35 52.66
CA LYS A 129 45.88 -28.96 52.32
C LYS A 129 46.58 -28.14 53.41
N LEU A 130 45.84 -27.41 54.24
CA LEU A 130 46.39 -26.68 55.39
C LEU A 130 46.64 -27.59 56.61
N ALA A 131 45.91 -28.71 56.74
CA ALA A 131 46.07 -29.64 57.85
C ALA A 131 47.29 -30.59 57.71
N VAL A 132 47.91 -30.66 56.53
CA VAL A 132 49.00 -31.61 56.20
C VAL A 132 50.38 -30.90 56.10
N LYS A 133 50.48 -29.64 56.52
CA LYS A 133 51.77 -28.92 56.64
C LYS A 133 52.16 -28.75 58.10
#